data_AF-A0A4C2E7E3-F1
#
_entry.id   AF-A0A4C2E7E3-F1
#
_cell.length_a   1.000
_cell.length_b   1.000
_cell.length_c   1.000
_cell.angle_alpha   90.00
_cell.angle_beta   90.00
_cell.angle_gamma   90.00
#
_symmetry.space_group_name_H-M   'P 1'
#
loop_
_entity.id
_entity.type
_entity.pdbx_description
1 polymer ?
#
loop_
_entity_poly.entity_id
_entity_poly.type
_entity_poly.pdbx_seq_one_letter_code
_entity_poly.pdbx_strand_id
1 'polypeptide(L)'
;MFKKPANERLFYYTGFAPVIFMGIDYFTLASSLGWIPVKVKYNHAKPASEDGHHGTRQVFYPRYIGWFLAFPWPVVQASLSGNTPLWQMAFNIALTETYVVVMLFAAVVHTTYKWGYFSLALAL
;
A
#
# COMPACT_ATOMS: atom_id res chain seq x y z
N MET A 1 -27.66 4.91 15.57
CA MET A 1 -27.57 6.16 16.37
C MET A 1 -26.25 6.15 17.13
N PHE A 2 -25.38 7.14 16.91
CA PHE A 2 -24.06 7.19 17.55
C PHE A 2 -24.18 7.59 19.04
N LYS A 3 -23.51 6.87 19.94
CA LYS A 3 -23.60 7.07 21.39
C LYS A 3 -22.81 8.28 21.93
N LYS A 4 -21.76 8.73 21.24
CA LYS A 4 -20.87 9.85 21.64
C LYS A 4 -21.18 11.12 20.86
N PRO A 5 -20.98 12.34 21.40
CA PRO A 5 -21.12 13.59 20.64
C PRO A 5 -20.10 13.68 19.49
N ALA A 6 -20.40 14.45 18.44
CA ALA A 6 -19.61 14.45 17.19
C ALA A 6 -18.12 14.76 17.38
N ASN A 7 -17.78 15.65 18.32
CA ASN A 7 -16.40 16.07 18.60
C ASN A 7 -15.56 14.97 19.28
N GLU A 8 -16.18 13.97 19.91
CA GLU A 8 -15.47 12.85 20.55
C GLU A 8 -15.27 11.66 19.60
N ARG A 9 -15.70 11.77 18.33
CA ARG A 9 -15.66 10.66 17.36
C ARG A 9 -14.44 10.68 16.45
N LEU A 10 -13.47 11.56 16.69
CA LEU A 10 -12.26 11.67 15.86
C LEU A 10 -11.58 10.30 15.70
N PHE A 11 -11.39 9.57 16.80
CA PHE A 11 -10.79 8.23 16.80
C PHE A 11 -11.64 7.17 16.06
N TYR A 12 -12.96 7.34 16.04
CA TYR A 12 -13.87 6.47 15.27
C TYR A 12 -13.76 6.73 13.77
N TYR A 13 -13.69 8.00 13.35
CA TYR A 13 -13.55 8.34 11.94
C TYR A 13 -12.23 7.85 11.36
N THR A 14 -11.14 7.93 12.13
CA THR A 14 -9.83 7.40 11.71
C THR A 14 -9.82 5.88 11.61
N GLY A 15 -10.65 5.14 12.38
CA GLY A 15 -10.78 3.69 12.24
C GLY A 15 -11.67 3.27 11.07
N PHE A 16 -12.71 4.05 10.77
CA PHE A 16 -13.67 3.74 9.71
C PHE A 16 -13.14 4.04 8.30
N ALA A 17 -12.43 5.15 8.13
CA ALA A 17 -11.86 5.56 6.84
C ALA A 17 -11.01 4.46 6.15
N PRO A 18 -9.99 3.84 6.78
CA PRO A 18 -9.17 2.82 6.14
C PRO A 18 -9.97 1.56 5.77
N VAL A 19 -11.03 1.24 6.52
CA VAL A 19 -11.89 0.08 6.21
C VAL A 19 -12.66 0.30 4.91
N ILE A 20 -13.16 1.52 4.65
CA ILE A 20 -13.82 1.83 3.38
C ILE A 20 -12.82 1.74 2.22
N PHE A 21 -11.66 2.37 2.36
CA PHE A 21 -10.65 2.40 1.29
C PHE A 21 -10.19 0.98 0.94
N MET A 22 -9.87 0.17 1.94
CA MET A 22 -9.50 -1.23 1.72
C MET A 22 -10.66 -2.07 1.22
N GLY A 23 -11.90 -1.80 1.62
CA GLY A 23 -13.08 -2.52 1.11
C GLY A 23 -13.24 -2.36 -0.41
N ILE A 24 -13.08 -1.14 -0.92
CA ILE A 24 -13.12 -0.84 -2.37
C ILE A 24 -11.94 -1.49 -3.10
N ASP A 25 -10.74 -1.40 -2.52
CA ASP A 25 -9.55 -2.03 -3.08
C ASP A 25 -9.70 -3.55 -3.17
N TYR A 26 -10.08 -4.22 -2.08
CA TYR A 26 -10.31 -5.66 -2.07
C TYR A 26 -11.41 -6.09 -3.04
N PHE A 27 -12.47 -5.30 -3.22
CA PHE A 27 -13.48 -5.57 -4.25
C PHE A 27 -12.88 -5.56 -5.67
N THR A 28 -12.01 -4.60 -5.96
CA THR A 28 -11.29 -4.50 -7.24
C THR A 28 -10.36 -5.70 -7.45
N LEU A 29 -9.59 -6.05 -6.41
CA LEU A 29 -8.68 -7.19 -6.42
C LEU A 29 -9.42 -8.52 -6.61
N ALA A 30 -10.52 -8.74 -5.87
CA ALA A 30 -11.33 -9.95 -5.95
C ALA A 30 -12.03 -10.10 -7.30
N SER A 31 -12.42 -8.98 -7.91
CA SER A 31 -12.97 -8.93 -9.27
C SER A 31 -11.92 -9.18 -10.36
N SER A 32 -10.66 -9.44 -9.98
CA SER A 32 -9.53 -9.59 -10.91
C SER A 32 -9.32 -8.38 -11.82
N LEU A 33 -9.67 -7.18 -11.33
CA LEU A 33 -9.49 -5.92 -12.03
C LEU A 33 -8.20 -5.21 -11.57
N GLY A 34 -7.68 -4.32 -12.42
CA GLY A 34 -6.54 -3.46 -12.08
C GLY A 34 -5.21 -4.20 -11.92
N TRP A 35 -5.01 -5.36 -12.53
CA TRP A 35 -3.68 -5.96 -12.62
C TRP A 35 -2.94 -5.45 -13.86
N ILE A 36 -1.62 -5.40 -13.77
CA ILE A 36 -0.73 -5.16 -14.90
C ILE A 36 0.24 -6.32 -15.09
N PRO A 37 0.59 -6.68 -16.34
CA PRO A 37 1.60 -7.69 -16.63
C PRO A 37 2.99 -7.10 -16.39
N VAL A 38 3.76 -7.71 -15.49
CA VAL A 38 5.15 -7.34 -15.21
C VAL A 38 6.08 -8.45 -15.68
N LYS A 39 6.98 -8.14 -16.62
CA LYS A 39 7.96 -9.11 -17.14
C LYS A 39 8.90 -9.55 -16.03
N VAL A 40 9.05 -10.86 -15.86
CA VAL A 40 9.94 -11.43 -14.85
C VAL A 40 11.37 -11.48 -15.40
N LYS A 41 12.31 -10.84 -14.71
CA LYS A 41 13.73 -10.82 -15.09
C LYS A 41 14.47 -12.13 -14.76
N TYR A 42 14.12 -12.77 -13.64
CA TYR A 42 14.79 -13.98 -13.16
C TYR A 42 13.81 -15.16 -13.12
N ASN A 43 14.09 -16.21 -13.88
CA ASN A 43 13.23 -17.38 -14.01
C ASN A 43 13.50 -18.35 -12.84
N HIS A 44 13.09 -17.98 -11.62
CA HIS A 44 13.24 -18.86 -10.46
C HIS A 44 12.21 -19.99 -10.43
N ALA A 45 11.10 -19.85 -11.18
CA ALA A 45 10.10 -20.89 -11.39
C ALA A 45 10.13 -21.32 -12.86
N LYS A 46 10.13 -22.63 -13.13
CA LYS A 46 10.05 -23.17 -14.50
C LYS A 46 8.80 -22.58 -15.19
N PRO A 47 8.91 -22.08 -16.44
CA PRO A 47 7.76 -21.53 -17.14
C PRO A 47 6.73 -22.64 -17.36
N ALA A 48 5.44 -22.32 -17.18
CA ALA A 48 4.34 -23.20 -17.55
C ALA A 48 4.14 -23.29 -19.08
N SER A 49 4.91 -22.53 -19.87
CA SER A 49 4.82 -22.46 -21.33
C SER A 49 6.14 -22.91 -21.97
N GLU A 50 6.06 -23.94 -22.80
CA GLU A 50 7.17 -24.60 -23.51
C GLU A 50 7.91 -23.71 -24.55
N ASP A 51 7.51 -22.44 -24.74
CA ASP A 51 7.98 -21.61 -25.86
C ASP A 51 9.06 -20.56 -25.53
N GLY A 52 9.90 -20.76 -24.51
CA GLY A 52 11.11 -19.94 -24.32
C GLY A 52 10.90 -18.45 -23.98
N HIS A 53 9.67 -18.01 -23.74
CA HIS A 53 9.36 -16.65 -23.29
C HIS A 53 9.39 -16.54 -21.76
N HIS A 54 10.07 -15.52 -21.24
CA HIS A 54 9.98 -15.15 -19.82
C HIS A 54 8.51 -14.85 -19.47
N GLY A 55 7.92 -15.65 -18.58
CA GLY A 55 6.55 -15.46 -18.13
C GLY A 55 6.33 -14.06 -17.54
N THR A 56 5.11 -13.53 -17.68
CA THR A 56 4.69 -12.29 -17.02
C THR A 56 4.07 -12.61 -15.67
N ARG A 57 4.42 -11.83 -14.65
CA ARG A 57 3.76 -11.86 -13.34
C ARG A 57 2.61 -10.86 -13.35
N GLN A 58 1.46 -11.27 -12.86
CA GLN A 58 0.36 -10.35 -12.56
C GLN A 58 0.68 -9.56 -11.28
N VAL A 59 0.72 -8.24 -11.41
CA VAL A 59 0.88 -7.33 -10.27
C VAL A 59 -0.38 -6.49 -10.15
N PHE A 60 -1.04 -6.62 -9.02
CA PHE A 60 -2.21 -5.81 -8.68
C PHE A 60 -1.76 -4.49 -8.07
N TYR A 61 -1.67 -3.44 -8.88
CA TYR A 61 -1.29 -2.11 -8.42
C TYR A 61 -2.33 -1.40 -7.53
N PRO A 62 -3.67 -1.67 -7.63
CA PRO A 62 -4.67 -1.09 -6.74
C PRO A 62 -4.36 -1.28 -5.27
N ARG A 63 -3.73 -2.42 -4.91
CA ARG A 63 -3.27 -2.70 -3.54
C ARG A 63 -2.46 -1.54 -2.95
N TYR A 64 -1.55 -0.97 -3.73
CA TYR A 64 -0.71 0.12 -3.27
C TYR A 64 -1.48 1.44 -3.17
N ILE A 65 -2.50 1.64 -4.01
CA ILE A 65 -3.42 2.78 -3.89
C ILE A 65 -4.27 2.64 -2.63
N GLY A 66 -4.78 1.44 -2.35
CA GLY A 66 -5.49 1.12 -1.12
C GLY A 66 -4.62 1.38 0.11
N TRP A 67 -3.36 0.94 0.09
CA TRP A 67 -2.40 1.21 1.16
C TRP A 67 -2.11 2.70 1.33
N PHE A 68 -1.94 3.45 0.24
CA PHE A 68 -1.71 4.91 0.27
C PHE A 68 -2.89 5.62 0.96
N LEU A 69 -4.12 5.20 0.68
CA LEU A 69 -5.30 5.78 1.34
C LEU A 69 -5.52 5.27 2.77
N ALA A 70 -5.09 4.05 3.10
CA ALA A 70 -5.43 3.39 4.36
C ALA A 70 -4.34 3.47 5.45
N PHE A 71 -3.06 3.45 5.08
CA PHE A 71 -1.94 3.43 6.02
C PHE A 71 -1.70 4.71 6.84
N PRO A 72 -2.07 5.93 6.40
CA PRO A 72 -1.86 7.10 7.25
C PRO A 72 -2.77 7.07 8.49
N TRP A 73 -3.93 6.40 8.43
CA TRP A 73 -4.92 6.43 9.51
C TRP A 73 -4.46 5.69 10.78
N PRO A 74 -3.89 4.47 10.72
CA PRO A 74 -3.24 3.86 11.88
C PRO A 74 -2.14 4.73 12.49
N VAL A 75 -1.36 5.45 11.67
CA VAL A 75 -0.29 6.35 12.16
C VAL A 75 -0.89 7.54 12.91
N VAL A 76 -1.97 8.12 12.39
CA VAL A 76 -2.75 9.15 13.07
C VAL A 76 -3.31 8.61 14.38
N GLN A 77 -3.90 7.40 14.40
CA GLN A 77 -4.44 6.79 15.62
C GLN A 77 -3.36 6.58 16.68
N ALA A 78 -2.20 6.02 16.31
CA ALA A 78 -1.08 5.83 17.22
C ALA A 78 -0.56 7.16 17.76
N SER A 79 -0.46 8.18 16.89
CA SER A 79 0.00 9.52 17.24
C SER A 79 -0.96 10.25 18.18
N LEU A 80 -2.28 10.10 17.96
CA LEU A 80 -3.32 10.62 18.86
C LEU A 80 -3.29 9.93 20.22
N SER A 81 -3.12 8.60 20.25
CA SER A 81 -2.97 7.85 21.51
C SER A 81 -1.70 8.21 22.28
N GLY A 82 -0.62 8.55 21.57
CA GLY A 82 0.65 8.97 22.14
C GLY A 82 0.79 10.47 22.41
N ASN A 83 -0.26 11.28 22.18
CA ASN A 83 -0.19 12.76 22.24
C ASN A 83 1.01 13.35 21.48
N THR A 84 1.31 12.79 20.30
CA THR A 84 2.45 13.21 19.48
C THR A 84 2.20 14.61 18.89
N PRO A 85 3.22 15.50 18.86
CA PRO A 85 3.08 16.82 18.23
C PRO A 85 2.67 16.74 16.76
N LEU A 86 1.85 17.71 16.32
CA LEU A 86 1.27 17.74 14.97
C LEU A 86 2.32 17.59 13.85
N TRP A 87 3.45 18.30 13.96
CA TRP A 87 4.50 18.23 12.94
C TRP A 87 5.23 16.90 12.88
N GLN A 88 5.41 16.25 14.03
CA GLN A 88 5.99 14.92 14.09
C GLN A 88 5.02 13.88 13.51
N MET A 89 3.72 14.01 13.79
CA MET A 89 2.69 13.18 13.17
C MET A 89 2.66 13.35 11.64
N ALA A 90 2.68 14.59 11.15
CA ALA A 90 2.71 14.88 9.70
C ALA A 90 3.96 14.29 9.03
N PHE A 91 5.12 14.38 9.68
CA PHE A 91 6.35 13.77 9.19
C PHE A 91 6.26 12.25 9.11
N ASN A 92 5.74 11.59 10.16
CA ASN A 92 5.52 10.14 10.17
C ASN A 92 4.55 9.67 9.07
N ILE A 93 3.48 10.45 8.83
CA ILE A 93 2.56 10.20 7.72
C ILE A 93 3.29 10.31 6.38
N ALA A 94 4.09 11.37 6.17
CA ALA A 94 4.83 11.56 4.92
C ALA A 94 5.83 10.41 4.65
N LEU A 95 6.50 9.91 5.68
CA LEU A 95 7.37 8.73 5.56
C LEU A 95 6.57 7.48 5.17
N THR A 96 5.41 7.27 5.81
CA THR A 96 4.51 6.15 5.52
C THR A 96 4.00 6.19 4.08
N GLU A 97 3.61 7.36 3.57
CA GLU A 97 3.19 7.50 2.18
C GLU A 97 4.35 7.27 1.20
N THR A 98 5.52 7.79 1.52
CA THR A 98 6.73 7.59 0.71
C THR A 98 7.09 6.11 0.64
N TYR A 99 6.99 5.37 1.77
CA TYR A 99 7.14 3.92 1.82
C TYR A 99 6.21 3.22 0.82
N VAL A 100 4.92 3.54 0.83
CA VAL A 100 3.93 2.90 -0.05
C VAL A 100 4.24 3.19 -1.53
N VAL A 101 4.55 4.44 -1.87
CA VAL A 101 4.87 4.84 -3.25
C VAL A 101 6.14 4.16 -3.75
N VAL A 102 7.19 4.11 -2.92
CA VAL A 102 8.44 3.42 -3.29
C VAL A 102 8.22 1.92 -3.45
N MET A 103 7.37 1.31 -2.61
CA MET A 103 6.97 -0.10 -2.74
C MET A 103 6.21 -0.38 -4.04
N LEU A 104 5.36 0.55 -4.48
CA LEU A 104 4.69 0.47 -5.79
C LEU A 104 5.72 0.49 -6.92
N PHE A 105 6.67 1.44 -6.90
CA PHE A 105 7.76 1.48 -7.89
C PHE A 105 8.55 0.17 -7.92
N ALA A 106 8.91 -0.36 -6.75
CA ALA A 106 9.60 -1.64 -6.63
C ALA A 106 8.81 -2.82 -7.24
N ALA A 107 7.48 -2.76 -7.17
CA ALA A 107 6.61 -3.80 -7.70
C ALA A 107 6.48 -3.78 -9.24
N VAL A 108 6.52 -2.60 -9.85
CA VAL A 108 6.30 -2.43 -11.30
C VAL A 108 7.59 -2.39 -12.11
N VAL A 109 8.73 -2.04 -11.50
CA VAL A 109 10.03 -1.98 -12.19
C VAL A 109 10.51 -3.37 -12.60
N HIS A 110 10.75 -3.56 -13.90
CA HIS A 110 11.22 -4.84 -14.48
C HIS A 110 12.73 -5.08 -14.34
N THR A 111 13.51 -4.02 -14.12
CA THR A 111 14.97 -4.08 -14.07
C THR A 111 15.47 -4.49 -12.68
N THR A 112 16.78 -4.75 -12.53
CA THR A 112 17.38 -5.08 -11.21
C THR A 112 17.26 -3.93 -10.21
N TYR A 113 17.04 -2.70 -10.67
CA TYR A 113 16.83 -1.52 -9.82
C TYR A 113 15.63 -1.67 -8.87
N LYS A 114 14.69 -2.59 -9.14
CA LYS A 114 13.59 -2.93 -8.22
C LYS A 114 14.06 -3.19 -6.79
N TRP A 115 15.24 -3.81 -6.63
CA TRP A 115 15.79 -4.14 -5.31
C TRP A 115 16.26 -2.88 -4.57
N GLY A 116 16.76 -1.88 -5.29
CA GLY A 116 17.07 -0.57 -4.72
C GLY A 116 15.82 0.09 -4.14
N TYR A 117 14.71 0.07 -4.87
CA TYR A 117 13.43 0.58 -4.37
C TYR A 117 12.94 -0.21 -3.14
N PHE A 118 13.01 -1.55 -3.14
CA PHE A 118 12.64 -2.33 -1.95
C PHE A 118 13.50 -2.00 -0.72
N SER A 119 14.81 -1.83 -0.89
CA SER A 119 15.70 -1.44 0.21
C SER A 119 15.42 -0.03 0.70
N LEU A 120 15.16 0.92 -0.20
CA LEU A 120 14.79 2.29 0.16
C LEU A 120 13.45 2.33 0.92
N ALA A 121 12.47 1.55 0.49
CA ALA A 121 11.22 1.41 1.22
C ALA A 121 11.46 0.89 2.63
N LEU A 122 12.26 -0.18 2.81
CA LEU A 122 12.54 -0.72 4.15
C LEU A 122 13.25 0.25 5.11
N ALA A 123 13.94 1.27 4.58
CA ALA A 123 14.65 2.24 5.38
C ALA A 123 13.77 3.43 5.84
N LEU A 124 12.60 3.60 5.23
CA LEU A 124 11.61 4.64 5.56
C LEU A 124 10.69 4.18 6.69
#